data_AF-A0A819UCW9-F1
#
_entry.id   AF-A0A819UCW9-F1
#
_cell.length_a   1.000
_cell.length_b   1.000
_cell.length_c   1.000
_cell.angle_alpha   90.00
_cell.angle_beta   90.00
_cell.angle_gamma   90.00
#
_symmetry.space_group_name_H-M   'P 1'
#
loop_
_entity.id
_entity.type
_entity.pdbx_description
1 polymer ?
#
loop_
_entity_poly.entity_id
_entity_poly.type
_entity_poly.pdbx_seq_one_letter_code
_entity_poly.pdbx_strand_id
1 'polypeptide(L)'
;MLGNTISLLFIVLTIQGIFGEQCLTDQWPPKPERAVPTYVVSLDDPPMERWNQVATAFKTEPAVADTLPAPYGDEMKGISQATGLPLGEIVLYNIFYEASALCTSMVAQNQYGNVFHVRNLDFGVFFGWDMLNNSWILTEKLRTLIIQINFTRNGEVLFKTTNFAG
;
A
#
# COMPACT_ATOMS: atom_id res chain seq x y z
N MET A 1 -15.15 29.97 -36.98
CA MET A 1 -16.13 29.64 -35.92
C MET A 1 -16.70 28.28 -36.22
N LEU A 2 -16.83 27.43 -35.18
CA LEU A 2 -17.47 26.09 -35.15
C LEU A 2 -16.65 24.97 -35.82
N GLY A 3 -16.19 23.92 -35.16
CA GLY A 3 -16.27 23.51 -33.76
C GLY A 3 -15.52 22.18 -33.64
N ASN A 4 -14.37 22.17 -32.96
CA ASN A 4 -13.66 20.93 -32.66
C ASN A 4 -14.31 20.30 -31.45
N THR A 5 -15.16 19.30 -31.71
CA THR A 5 -15.74 18.46 -30.67
C THR A 5 -14.60 17.62 -30.07
N ILE A 6 -14.11 18.02 -28.89
CA ILE A 6 -13.26 17.18 -28.06
C ILE A 6 -14.15 16.03 -27.58
N SER A 7 -14.06 14.89 -28.25
CA SER A 7 -14.76 13.68 -27.84
C SER A 7 -14.03 13.11 -26.63
N LEU A 8 -14.41 13.56 -25.42
CA LEU A 8 -14.08 12.90 -24.17
C LEU A 8 -14.80 11.56 -24.13
N LEU A 9 -14.10 10.51 -24.56
CA LEU A 9 -14.59 9.14 -24.40
C LEU A 9 -14.44 8.77 -22.92
N PHE A 10 -15.46 9.10 -22.12
CA PHE A 10 -15.63 8.52 -20.80
C PHE A 10 -16.05 7.05 -20.99
N ILE A 11 -15.07 6.15 -21.04
CA ILE A 11 -15.34 4.73 -20.82
C ILE A 11 -15.69 4.61 -19.34
N VAL A 12 -16.97 4.71 -19.02
CA VAL A 12 -17.49 4.15 -17.77
C VAL A 12 -17.45 2.64 -17.98
N LEU A 13 -16.38 2.01 -17.52
CA LEU A 13 -16.38 0.56 -17.32
C LEU A 13 -17.39 0.30 -16.21
N THR A 14 -18.63 -0.03 -16.56
CA THR A 14 -19.55 -0.61 -15.60
C THR A 14 -18.96 -1.95 -15.20
N ILE A 15 -18.36 -2.01 -14.02
CA ILE A 15 -17.98 -3.27 -13.36
C ILE A 15 -19.29 -3.95 -12.93
N GLN A 16 -20.07 -4.44 -13.89
CA GLN A 16 -21.18 -5.34 -13.62
C GLN A 16 -20.66 -6.75 -13.90
N GLY A 17 -20.24 -7.47 -12.85
CA GLY A 17 -20.19 -8.93 -12.92
C GLY A 17 -19.01 -9.67 -12.28
N ILE A 18 -18.06 -9.03 -11.57
CA ILE A 18 -16.91 -9.79 -11.02
C ILE A 18 -17.13 -10.32 -9.58
N PHE A 19 -18.27 -10.02 -8.94
CA PHE A 19 -18.56 -10.45 -7.56
C PHE A 19 -19.89 -11.20 -7.43
N GLY A 20 -20.20 -12.08 -8.39
CA GLY A 20 -21.29 -13.04 -8.23
C GLY A 20 -20.79 -14.27 -7.48
N GLU A 21 -20.77 -14.26 -6.15
CA GLU A 21 -20.61 -15.49 -5.36
C GLU A 21 -21.94 -16.27 -5.33
N GLN A 22 -21.87 -17.60 -5.41
CA GLN A 22 -23.04 -18.45 -5.20
C GLN A 22 -23.49 -18.36 -3.74
N CYS A 23 -24.79 -18.18 -3.51
CA CYS A 23 -25.34 -18.18 -2.16
C CYS A 23 -25.11 -19.55 -1.50
N LEU A 24 -24.30 -19.59 -0.45
CA LEU A 24 -24.09 -20.79 0.35
C LEU A 24 -25.25 -20.95 1.35
N THR A 25 -25.88 -22.13 1.38
CA THR A 25 -26.85 -22.50 2.43
C THR A 25 -26.13 -23.21 3.59
N ASP A 26 -26.78 -23.27 4.75
CA ASP A 26 -26.36 -24.11 5.89
C ASP A 26 -24.95 -23.82 6.45
N GLN A 27 -24.50 -22.57 6.39
CA GLN A 27 -23.18 -22.15 6.93
C GLN A 27 -23.18 -21.89 8.45
N TRP A 28 -24.30 -22.15 9.13
CA TRP A 28 -24.46 -21.93 10.57
C TRP A 28 -24.87 -23.23 11.31
N PRO A 29 -24.22 -23.57 12.44
CA PRO A 29 -23.11 -22.85 13.06
C PRO A 29 -21.78 -22.99 12.28
N PRO A 30 -20.82 -22.08 12.48
CA PRO A 30 -19.52 -22.13 11.82
C PRO A 30 -18.81 -23.44 12.15
N LYS A 31 -18.03 -23.94 11.20
CA LYS A 31 -17.25 -25.17 11.42
C LYS A 31 -16.28 -24.98 12.61
N PRO A 32 -16.08 -26.00 13.47
CA PRO A 32 -15.22 -25.90 14.66
C PRO A 32 -13.79 -25.46 14.37
N GLU A 33 -13.27 -25.72 13.16
CA GLU A 33 -11.92 -25.29 12.75
C GLU A 33 -11.77 -23.77 12.64
N ARG A 34 -12.89 -23.03 12.61
CA ARG A 34 -12.92 -21.56 12.64
C ARG A 34 -13.24 -21.01 14.04
N ALA A 35 -13.26 -21.85 15.07
CA ALA A 35 -13.50 -21.41 16.43
C ALA A 35 -12.40 -20.44 16.87
N VAL A 36 -12.80 -19.27 17.36
CA VAL A 36 -11.88 -18.20 17.76
C VAL A 36 -11.48 -18.42 19.23
N PRO A 37 -10.18 -18.41 19.57
CA PRO A 37 -9.73 -18.54 20.95
C PRO A 37 -10.18 -17.34 21.80
N THR A 38 -10.57 -17.59 23.05
CA THR A 38 -10.97 -16.54 24.00
C THR A 38 -9.85 -16.33 25.03
N TYR A 39 -9.50 -15.06 25.29
CA TYR A 39 -8.50 -14.66 26.28
C TYR A 39 -9.12 -13.74 27.33
N VAL A 40 -8.66 -13.82 28.58
CA VAL A 40 -9.11 -12.93 29.67
C VAL A 40 -8.05 -11.87 29.91
N VAL A 41 -8.33 -10.62 29.52
CA VAL A 41 -7.43 -9.49 29.75
C VAL A 41 -7.82 -8.77 31.04
N SER A 42 -6.97 -8.86 32.06
CA SER A 42 -7.18 -8.15 33.33
C SER A 42 -6.97 -6.64 33.15
N LEU A 43 -7.91 -5.83 33.64
CA LEU A 43 -7.76 -4.37 33.67
C LEU A 43 -7.04 -3.89 34.94
N ASP A 44 -6.86 -4.77 35.92
CA ASP A 44 -6.15 -4.48 37.16
C ASP A 44 -4.63 -4.48 36.96
N ASP A 45 -4.14 -5.18 35.93
CA ASP A 45 -2.72 -5.19 35.57
C ASP A 45 -2.28 -3.85 34.94
N PRO A 46 -0.98 -3.48 35.04
CA PRO A 46 -0.44 -2.31 34.36
C PRO A 46 -0.72 -2.36 32.86
N PRO A 47 -1.10 -1.23 32.21
CA PRO A 47 -1.43 -1.20 30.78
C PRO A 47 -0.38 -1.85 29.85
N MET A 48 0.90 -1.76 30.23
CA MET A 48 2.03 -2.34 29.48
C MET A 48 2.10 -3.87 29.53
N GLU A 49 1.37 -4.54 30.43
CA GLU A 49 1.47 -5.99 30.67
C GLU A 49 0.21 -6.77 30.23
N ARG A 50 -0.95 -6.10 30.16
CA ARG A 50 -2.28 -6.70 29.92
C ARG A 50 -2.34 -7.65 28.73
N TRP A 51 -1.58 -7.34 27.68
CA TRP A 51 -1.63 -8.05 26.40
C TRP A 51 -0.51 -9.08 26.21
N ASN A 52 0.40 -9.25 27.17
CA ASN A 52 1.56 -10.14 27.04
C ASN A 52 1.18 -11.58 26.72
N GLN A 53 0.14 -12.10 27.38
CA GLN A 53 -0.38 -13.45 27.14
C GLN A 53 -0.91 -13.63 25.71
N VAL A 54 -1.61 -12.62 25.17
CA VAL A 54 -2.18 -12.65 23.82
C VAL A 54 -1.05 -12.54 22.81
N ALA A 55 -0.16 -11.55 22.97
CA ALA A 55 0.97 -11.34 22.07
C ALA A 55 1.90 -12.56 22.00
N THR A 56 2.14 -13.23 23.13
CA THR A 56 2.98 -14.44 23.18
C THR A 56 2.33 -15.61 22.45
N ALA A 57 1.00 -15.75 22.53
CA ALA A 57 0.27 -16.81 21.83
C ALA A 57 0.39 -16.72 20.30
N PHE A 58 0.57 -15.51 19.75
CA PHE A 58 0.72 -15.25 18.30
C PHE A 58 2.15 -14.95 17.87
N LYS A 59 3.14 -15.21 18.73
CA LYS A 59 4.55 -14.90 18.45
C LYS A 59 5.10 -15.64 17.22
N THR A 60 4.55 -16.80 16.88
CA THR A 60 5.00 -17.67 15.78
C THR A 60 4.22 -17.48 14.49
N GLU A 61 3.30 -16.52 14.44
CA GLU A 61 2.62 -16.19 13.18
C GLU A 61 3.66 -15.76 12.13
N PRO A 62 3.49 -16.20 10.87
CA PRO A 62 4.40 -15.82 9.81
C PRO A 62 4.41 -14.30 9.66
N ALA A 63 5.58 -13.73 9.40
CA ALA A 63 5.64 -12.31 9.11
C ALA A 63 4.81 -12.03 7.86
N VAL A 64 4.14 -10.88 7.79
CA VAL A 64 3.38 -10.49 6.59
C VAL A 64 4.28 -10.51 5.34
N ALA A 65 5.57 -10.21 5.49
CA ALA A 65 6.54 -10.36 4.39
C ALA A 65 6.63 -11.80 3.82
N ASP A 66 6.43 -12.83 4.64
CA ASP A 66 6.50 -14.24 4.23
C ASP A 66 5.26 -14.70 3.47
N THR A 67 4.16 -13.95 3.55
CA THR A 67 2.89 -14.30 2.86
C THR A 67 2.79 -13.63 1.48
N LEU A 68 3.69 -12.71 1.16
CA LEU A 68 3.68 -11.98 -0.10
C LEU A 68 4.28 -12.83 -1.24
N PRO A 69 3.76 -12.68 -2.47
CA PRO A 69 4.35 -13.34 -3.62
C PRO A 69 5.79 -12.87 -3.85
N ALA A 70 6.64 -13.76 -4.37
CA ALA A 70 7.96 -13.35 -4.82
C ALA A 70 7.85 -12.29 -5.94
N PRO A 71 8.72 -11.26 -5.96
CA PRO A 71 9.94 -11.12 -5.14
C PRO A 71 9.78 -10.26 -3.86
N TYR A 72 8.58 -9.74 -3.58
CA TYR A 72 8.40 -8.59 -2.68
C TYR A 72 8.80 -8.85 -1.22
N GLY A 73 8.50 -10.04 -0.70
CA GLY A 73 8.88 -10.42 0.66
C GLY A 73 10.39 -10.42 0.87
N ASP A 74 11.14 -10.95 -0.11
CA ASP A 74 12.60 -11.02 -0.06
C ASP A 74 13.26 -9.65 -0.29
N GLU A 75 12.67 -8.81 -1.14
CA GLU A 75 13.12 -7.42 -1.31
C GLU A 75 13.01 -6.64 0.00
N MET A 76 11.87 -6.73 0.71
CA MET A 76 11.69 -6.06 2.00
C MET A 76 12.60 -6.61 3.10
N LYS A 77 12.84 -7.93 3.12
CA LYS A 77 13.84 -8.54 4.01
C LYS A 77 15.24 -8.01 3.71
N GLY A 78 15.59 -7.85 2.43
CA GLY A 78 16.84 -7.24 2.00
C GLY A 78 17.01 -5.80 2.49
N ILE A 79 15.95 -4.98 2.37
CA ILE A 79 15.93 -3.60 2.88
C ILE A 79 16.10 -3.57 4.40
N SER A 80 15.36 -4.41 5.13
CA SER A 80 15.47 -4.54 6.58
C SER A 80 16.91 -4.91 7.01
N GLN A 81 17.54 -5.86 6.33
CA GLN A 81 18.93 -6.26 6.60
C GLN A 81 19.93 -5.14 6.28
N ALA A 82 19.75 -4.42 5.17
CA ALA A 82 20.68 -3.36 4.75
C ALA A 82 20.58 -2.10 5.63
N THR A 83 19.39 -1.80 6.15
CA THR A 83 19.13 -0.59 6.96
C THR A 83 19.23 -0.84 8.46
N GLY A 84 19.10 -2.09 8.90
CA GLY A 84 18.96 -2.45 10.33
C GLY A 84 17.58 -2.14 10.92
N LEU A 85 16.62 -1.71 10.10
CA LEU A 85 15.25 -1.43 10.54
C LEU A 85 14.46 -2.73 10.75
N PRO A 86 13.54 -2.80 11.72
CA PRO A 86 12.69 -3.95 11.91
C PRO A 86 11.86 -4.26 10.65
N LEU A 87 11.80 -5.54 10.25
CA LEU A 87 11.02 -5.97 9.08
C LEU A 87 9.57 -5.49 9.11
N GLY A 88 8.95 -5.45 10.30
CA GLY A 88 7.59 -4.96 10.46
C GLY A 88 7.41 -3.48 10.08
N GLU A 89 8.41 -2.63 10.29
CA GLU A 89 8.36 -1.21 9.90
C GLU A 89 8.45 -1.05 8.38
N ILE A 90 9.31 -1.83 7.72
CA ILE A 90 9.43 -1.85 6.25
C ILE A 90 8.13 -2.34 5.61
N VAL A 91 7.54 -3.40 6.15
CA VAL A 91 6.25 -3.91 5.66
C VAL A 91 5.14 -2.90 5.89
N LEU A 92 5.06 -2.30 7.08
CA LEU A 92 4.04 -1.29 7.38
C LEU A 92 4.18 -0.07 6.44
N TYR A 93 5.40 0.35 6.15
CA TYR A 93 5.67 1.42 5.19
C TYR A 93 5.17 1.10 3.78
N ASN A 94 5.40 -0.12 3.29
CA ASN A 94 4.91 -0.56 1.98
C ASN A 94 3.38 -0.71 1.93
N ILE A 95 2.72 -1.08 3.04
CA ILE A 95 1.24 -1.07 3.15
C ILE A 95 0.68 0.35 3.21
N PHE A 96 1.39 1.28 3.86
CA PHE A 96 0.94 2.64 4.06
C PHE A 96 0.73 3.41 2.75
N TYR A 97 1.50 3.06 1.71
CA TYR A 97 1.33 3.57 0.35
C TYR A 97 -0.06 3.30 -0.23
N GLU A 98 -0.65 2.14 0.08
CA GLU A 98 -1.95 1.72 -0.44
C GLU A 98 -3.14 2.43 0.24
N ALA A 99 -2.95 2.89 1.48
CA ALA A 99 -4.05 3.43 2.29
C ALA A 99 -4.21 4.96 2.18
N SER A 100 -3.16 5.69 1.83
CA SER A 100 -3.10 7.15 2.01
C SER A 100 -2.57 7.95 0.81
N ALA A 101 -2.36 7.29 -0.33
CA ALA A 101 -1.98 7.96 -1.57
C ALA A 101 -3.20 8.56 -2.28
N LEU A 102 -3.13 9.85 -2.57
CA LEU A 102 -4.02 10.54 -3.50
C LEU A 102 -3.24 10.82 -4.78
N CYS A 103 -3.92 10.84 -5.93
CA CYS A 103 -3.24 11.06 -7.21
C CYS A 103 -4.12 11.77 -8.23
N THR A 104 -3.46 12.46 -9.16
CA THR A 104 -4.05 12.96 -10.40
C THR A 104 -3.20 12.47 -11.55
N SER A 105 -3.81 11.80 -12.54
CA SER A 105 -3.10 11.28 -13.71
C SER A 105 -3.76 11.77 -14.99
N MET A 106 -2.96 12.09 -16.00
CA MET A 106 -3.43 12.53 -17.32
C MET A 106 -2.69 11.77 -18.41
N VAL A 107 -3.46 11.30 -19.40
CA VAL A 107 -2.94 10.71 -20.64
C VAL A 107 -3.53 11.51 -21.80
N ALA A 108 -2.67 11.96 -22.72
CA ALA A 108 -3.07 12.74 -23.88
C ALA A 108 -2.32 12.29 -25.12
N GLN A 109 -2.96 12.40 -26.29
CA GLN A 109 -2.33 12.13 -27.58
C GLN A 109 -2.36 13.39 -28.44
N ASN A 110 -1.24 13.74 -29.07
CA ASN A 110 -1.21 14.88 -30.00
C ASN A 110 -1.69 14.47 -31.40
N GLN A 111 -1.85 15.46 -32.29
CA GLN A 111 -2.28 15.24 -33.68
C GLN A 111 -1.29 14.41 -34.53
N TYR A 112 -0.07 14.21 -34.05
CA TYR A 112 0.96 13.39 -34.71
C TYR A 112 0.98 11.95 -34.19
N GLY A 113 0.08 11.61 -33.26
CA GLY A 113 -0.01 10.27 -32.68
C GLY A 113 0.88 10.04 -31.45
N ASN A 114 1.66 11.04 -30.99
CA ASN A 114 2.51 10.90 -29.80
C ASN A 114 1.67 10.89 -28.53
N VAL A 115 1.93 9.95 -27.63
CA VAL A 115 1.25 9.80 -26.34
C VAL A 115 2.09 10.42 -25.21
N PHE A 116 1.43 11.20 -24.36
CA PHE A 116 1.99 11.81 -23.17
C PHE A 116 1.26 11.25 -21.95
N HIS A 117 2.01 10.84 -20.94
CA HIS A 117 1.48 10.36 -19.67
C HIS A 117 2.16 11.14 -18.54
N VAL A 118 1.37 11.82 -17.72
CA VAL A 118 1.84 12.61 -16.58
C VAL A 118 1.00 12.31 -15.34
N ARG A 119 1.58 12.49 -14.16
CA ARG A 119 0.88 12.33 -12.89
C ARG A 119 1.43 13.26 -11.81
N ASN A 120 0.57 13.62 -10.86
CA ASN A 120 0.93 14.12 -9.54
C ASN A 120 0.62 13.03 -8.50
N LEU A 121 1.42 12.99 -7.44
CA LEU A 121 1.25 12.10 -6.30
C LEU A 121 1.22 12.95 -5.02
N ASP A 122 0.12 12.88 -4.29
CA ASP A 122 -0.05 13.54 -3.01
C ASP A 122 -0.01 12.46 -1.91
N PHE A 123 1.03 12.47 -1.09
CA PHE A 123 1.30 11.38 -0.15
C PHE A 123 1.75 11.88 1.22
N GLY A 124 1.42 11.15 2.28
CA GLY A 124 1.63 11.57 3.67
C GLY A 124 0.63 12.64 4.17
N VAL A 125 -0.44 12.87 3.42
CA VAL A 125 -1.51 13.82 3.75
C VAL A 125 -2.27 13.30 4.99
N PHE A 126 -2.64 14.20 5.91
CA PHE A 126 -3.32 13.90 7.17
C PHE A 126 -2.46 13.27 8.29
N PHE A 127 -1.15 13.12 8.06
CA PHE A 127 -0.23 12.54 9.05
C PHE A 127 0.74 13.58 9.59
N GLY A 128 0.34 14.18 10.72
CA GLY A 128 1.10 15.21 11.44
C GLY A 128 1.00 16.57 10.76
N TRP A 129 0.34 17.52 11.40
CA TRP A 129 0.15 18.86 10.86
C TRP A 129 1.13 19.85 11.51
N ASP A 130 1.89 20.57 10.68
CA ASP A 130 2.74 21.67 11.08
C ASP A 130 1.96 22.98 11.00
N MET A 131 1.56 23.52 12.16
CA MET A 131 0.80 24.77 12.26
C MET A 131 1.60 26.01 11.85
N LEU A 132 2.94 25.96 11.88
CA LEU A 132 3.79 27.11 11.55
C LEU A 132 3.98 27.21 10.04
N ASN A 133 4.25 26.07 9.40
CA ASN A 133 4.54 26.01 7.97
C ASN A 133 3.31 25.68 7.10
N ASN A 134 2.16 25.40 7.72
CA ASN A 134 0.93 24.99 7.06
C ASN A 134 1.14 23.80 6.11
N SER A 135 1.86 22.79 6.58
CA SER A 135 2.22 21.61 5.80
C SER A 135 2.04 20.32 6.59
N TRP A 136 1.95 19.20 5.86
CA TRP A 136 1.94 17.87 6.45
C TRP A 136 3.39 17.41 6.70
N ILE A 137 3.73 17.15 7.97
CA ILE A 137 5.08 16.79 8.40
C ILE A 137 5.56 15.54 7.66
N LEU A 138 4.70 14.52 7.56
CA LEU A 138 5.07 13.29 6.87
C LEU A 138 5.30 13.53 5.38
N THR A 139 4.45 14.30 4.71
CA THR A 139 4.65 14.69 3.30
C THR A 139 6.03 15.32 3.10
N GLU A 140 6.42 16.29 3.93
CA GLU A 140 7.71 16.97 3.78
C GLU A 140 8.90 16.05 4.04
N LYS A 141 8.79 15.10 4.96
CA LYS A 141 9.82 14.07 5.17
C LYS A 141 9.94 13.14 3.98
N LEU A 142 8.81 12.65 3.45
CA LEU A 142 8.79 11.69 2.34
C LEU A 142 9.32 12.30 1.04
N ARG A 143 9.18 13.61 0.82
CA ARG A 143 9.79 14.29 -0.34
C ARG A 143 11.29 14.01 -0.48
N THR A 144 12.01 13.89 0.64
CA THR A 144 13.45 13.63 0.65
C THR A 144 13.83 12.20 0.27
N LEU A 145 12.86 11.28 0.29
CA LEU A 145 13.03 9.87 -0.07
C LEU A 145 12.64 9.58 -1.52
N ILE A 146 12.18 10.59 -2.29
CA ILE A 146 11.79 10.40 -3.69
C ILE A 146 13.04 10.13 -4.54
N ILE A 147 13.04 8.97 -5.18
CA ILE A 147 14.13 8.50 -6.04
C ILE A 147 13.59 8.07 -7.40
N GLN A 148 14.44 8.18 -8.42
CA GLN A 148 14.21 7.57 -9.73
C GLN A 148 15.02 6.27 -9.82
N ILE A 149 14.34 5.18 -10.17
CA ILE A 149 14.92 3.84 -10.21
C ILE A 149 14.93 3.37 -11.66
N ASN A 150 16.10 2.96 -12.16
CA ASN A 150 16.24 2.27 -13.43
C ASN A 150 16.38 0.77 -13.16
N PHE A 151 15.36 -0.01 -13.48
CA PHE A 151 15.41 -1.46 -13.35
C PHE A 151 16.13 -2.05 -14.55
N THR A 152 17.21 -2.79 -14.30
CA THR A 152 18.07 -3.34 -15.35
C THR A 152 18.09 -4.87 -15.32
N ARG A 153 18.30 -5.46 -16.50
CA ARG A 153 18.57 -6.89 -16.66
C ARG A 153 19.57 -7.06 -17.80
N ASN A 154 20.63 -7.82 -17.58
CA ASN A 154 21.71 -8.03 -18.56
C ASN A 154 22.35 -6.73 -19.09
N GLY A 155 22.44 -5.69 -18.24
CA GLY A 155 23.02 -4.39 -18.60
C GLY A 155 22.07 -3.43 -19.33
N GLU A 156 20.87 -3.85 -19.68
CA GLU A 156 19.86 -3.01 -20.32
C GLU A 156 18.78 -2.55 -19.34
N VAL A 157 18.26 -1.33 -19.51
CA VAL A 157 17.15 -0.81 -18.71
C VAL A 157 15.83 -1.37 -19.24
N LEU A 158 15.12 -2.13 -18.41
CA LEU A 158 13.80 -2.67 -18.73
C LEU A 158 12.69 -1.63 -18.51
N PHE A 159 12.72 -0.93 -17.38
CA PHE A 159 11.77 0.12 -17.07
C PHE A 159 12.33 1.10 -16.04
N LYS A 160 11.69 2.27 -15.94
CA LYS A 160 12.05 3.34 -15.01
C LYS A 160 10.85 3.70 -14.15
N THR A 161 11.09 3.98 -12.88
CA THR A 161 10.04 4.42 -11.96
C THR A 161 10.49 5.62 -11.14
N THR A 162 9.53 6.36 -10.62
CA THR A 162 9.73 7.29 -9.51
C THR A 162 9.01 6.70 -8.31
N ASN A 163 9.76 6.44 -7.24
CA ASN A 163 9.26 5.82 -6.02
C ASN A 163 9.89 6.46 -4.79
N PHE A 164 9.46 6.08 -3.60
CA PHE A 164 10.19 6.35 -2.37
C PHE A 164 11.21 5.26 -2.10
N ALA A 165 12.30 5.59 -1.41
CA ALA A 165 13.24 4.61 -0.89
C ALA A 165 12.64 3.86 0.32
N GLY A 166 12.54 2.54 0.24
CA GLY A 166 12.04 1.67 1.32
C GLY A 166 11.02 0.64 0.83
#